data_AF-A0A817S5X4-F1
#
_entry.id   AF-A0A817S5X4-F1
#
_cell.length_a   1.000
_cell.length_b   1.000
_cell.length_c   1.000
_cell.angle_alpha   90.00
_cell.angle_beta   90.00
_cell.angle_gamma   90.00
#
_symmetry.space_group_name_H-M   'P 1'
#
loop_
_entity.id
_entity.type
_entity.pdbx_description
1 polymer ?
#
loop_
_entity_poly.entity_id
_entity_poly.type
_entity_poly.pdbx_seq_one_letter_code
_entity_poly.pdbx_strand_id
1 'polypeptide(L)' 'CIKPNHGKVANQFDEELVQEQLRYNGILEISYIRNQGWPVRFTFEEFLKRFV' A
#
# COMPACT_ATOMS: atom_id res chain seq x y z
N CYS A 1 -9.23 -0.05 6.26
CA CYS A 1 -10.01 -1.15 5.65
C CYS A 1 -10.48 -0.73 4.27
N ILE A 2 -10.53 -1.62 3.29
CA ILE A 2 -10.98 -1.33 1.91
C ILE A 2 -12.04 -2.36 1.53
N LYS A 3 -13.18 -1.89 1.03
CA LYS A 3 -14.25 -2.74 0.50
C LYS A 3 -13.94 -3.09 -0.96
N PRO A 4 -13.84 -4.38 -1.33
CA PRO A 4 -13.41 -4.78 -2.68
C PRO A 4 -14.53 -4.70 -3.73
N ASN A 5 -15.81 -4.84 -3.35
CA ASN A 5 -16.95 -4.74 -4.26
C ASN A 5 -18.25 -4.45 -3.48
N HIS A 6 -19.28 -3.92 -4.16
CA HIS A 6 -20.61 -3.69 -3.57
C HIS A 6 -21.47 -4.95 -3.46
N GLY A 7 -21.27 -5.92 -4.35
CA GLY A 7 -22.07 -7.14 -4.45
C GLY A 7 -21.88 -8.14 -3.30
N LYS A 8 -20.93 -7.89 -2.39
CA LYS A 8 -20.51 -8.83 -1.33
C LYS A 8 -20.06 -10.18 -1.90
N VAL A 9 -19.57 -10.19 -3.14
CA VAL A 9 -19.11 -11.38 -3.83
C VAL A 9 -17.65 -11.63 -3.46
N ALA A 10 -17.35 -12.86 -3.04
CA ALA A 10 -15.97 -13.24 -2.74
C ALA A 10 -15.11 -13.16 -4.02
N ASN A 11 -13.85 -12.75 -3.88
CA ASN A 11 -12.86 -12.65 -4.97
C ASN A 11 -13.24 -11.72 -6.14
N GLN A 12 -14.27 -10.87 -5.98
CA GLN A 12 -14.58 -9.82 -6.94
C GLN A 12 -13.92 -8.51 -6.50
N PHE A 13 -13.16 -7.89 -7.40
CA PHE A 13 -12.48 -6.62 -7.16
C PHE A 13 -13.01 -5.58 -8.14
N ASP A 14 -13.52 -4.48 -7.59
CA ASP A 14 -13.98 -3.31 -8.31
C ASP A 14 -12.90 -2.23 -8.22
N GLU A 15 -12.21 -2.01 -9.33
CA GLU A 15 -11.07 -1.11 -9.38
C GLU A 15 -11.45 0.34 -9.10
N GLU A 16 -12.57 0.82 -9.66
CA GLU A 16 -13.00 2.20 -9.52
C GLU A 16 -13.36 2.51 -8.07
N LEU A 17 -14.15 1.64 -7.45
CA LEU A 17 -14.52 1.72 -6.03
C LEU A 17 -13.28 1.71 -5.14
N VAL A 18 -12.33 0.82 -5.39
CA VAL A 18 -11.11 0.74 -4.56
C VAL A 18 -10.22 1.95 -4.78
N GLN A 19 -10.09 2.45 -6.01
CA GLN A 19 -9.29 3.62 -6.31
C GLN A 19 -9.86 4.89 -5.67
N GLU A 20 -11.20 5.03 -5.63
CA GLU A 20 -11.85 6.12 -4.90
C GLU A 20 -11.56 6.05 -3.39
N GLN A 21 -11.65 4.85 -2.82
CA GLN A 21 -11.26 4.60 -1.42
C GLN A 21 -9.81 4.97 -1.14
N LEU A 22 -8.88 4.67 -2.04
CA LEU A 22 -7.47 5.03 -1.85
C LEU A 22 -7.29 6.55 -1.85
N ARG A 23 -8.01 7.28 -2.71
CA ARG A 23 -7.96 8.75 -2.79
C ARG A 23 -8.52 9.40 -1.53
N TYR A 24 -9.76 9.10 -1.14
CA TYR A 24 -10.38 9.80 -0.01
C TYR A 24 -9.78 9.41 1.34
N ASN A 25 -9.15 8.23 1.45
CA ASN A 25 -8.43 7.83 2.67
C ASN A 25 -6.98 8.35 2.70
N GLY A 26 -6.54 9.13 1.71
CA GLY A 26 -5.22 9.74 1.68
C GLY A 26 -4.07 8.76 1.43
N ILE A 27 -4.35 7.55 0.92
CA ILE A 27 -3.34 6.50 0.78
C ILE A 27 -2.30 6.89 -0.28
N LEU A 28 -2.70 7.61 -1.33
CA LEU A 28 -1.79 8.08 -2.38
C LEU A 28 -0.83 9.15 -1.85
N GLU A 29 -1.33 10.08 -1.05
CA GLU A 29 -0.56 11.15 -0.41
C GLU A 29 0.43 10.57 0.60
N ILE A 30 -0.02 9.60 1.41
CA ILE A 30 0.85 8.87 2.35
C ILE A 30 1.94 8.12 1.57
N SER A 31 1.59 7.45 0.47
CA SER A 31 2.56 6.76 -0.38
C SER A 31 3.58 7.73 -0.96
N TYR A 32 3.13 8.89 -1.43
CA TYR A 32 4.00 9.95 -1.96
C TYR A 32 4.99 10.47 -0.90
N ILE A 33 4.51 10.81 0.30
CA ILE A 33 5.37 11.28 1.41
C ILE A 33 6.39 10.21 1.80
N ARG A 34 5.95 8.95 1.93
CA ARG A 34 6.85 7.84 2.28
C ARG A 34 7.92 7.63 1.23
N ASN A 35 7.60 7.80 -0.05
CA ASN A 35 8.55 7.67 -1.15
C ASN A 35 9.63 8.76 -1.14
N GLN A 36 9.31 9.99 -0.72
CA GLN A 36 10.28 11.09 -0.60
C GLN A 36 11.22 10.96 0.62
N GLY A 37 10.88 10.08 1.56
CA GLY A 37 11.74 9.76 2.68
C GLY A 37 12.66 8.58 2.38
N TRP A 38 12.74 7.67 3.35
CA TRP A 38 13.48 6.41 3.25
C TRP A 38 12.66 5.35 3.99
N PRO A 39 11.60 4.79 3.36
CA PRO A 39 10.61 3.99 4.07
C PRO A 39 11.13 2.58 4.39
N VAL A 40 12.15 2.12 3.67
CA VAL A 40 12.83 0.85 3.91
C VAL A 40 14.02 1.10 4.83
N ARG A 41 14.08 0.38 5.95
CA ARG A 41 15.18 0.44 6.90
C ARG A 41 15.65 -0.97 7.19
N PHE A 42 16.95 -1.19 7.04
CA PHE A 42 17.59 -2.44 7.42
C PHE A 42 18.45 -2.21 8.65
N THR A 43 18.44 -3.18 9.56
CA THR A 43 19.54 -3.35 10.50
C THR A 43 20.81 -3.76 9.75
N PHE A 44 21.97 -3.57 10.39
CA PHE A 44 23.23 -3.94 9.77
C PHE A 44 23.30 -5.44 9.43
N GLU A 45 22.81 -6.31 10.31
CA GLU A 45 22.79 -7.75 10.09
C GLU A 45 21.88 -8.16 8.92
N GLU A 46 20.68 -7.58 8.83
CA GLU A 46 19.76 -7.83 7.71
C GLU A 46 20.35 -7.38 6.36
N PHE A 47 21.05 -6.25 6.36
CA PHE A 47 21.73 -5.76 5.16
C PHE A 47 22.80 -6.74 4.69
N LEU A 48 23.68 -7.17 5.60
CA LEU A 48 24.72 -8.15 5.28
C LEU A 48 24.13 -9.45 4.74
N LYS A 49 23.16 -10.04 5.45
CA LYS A 49 22.53 -11.30 5.04
C LYS A 49 21.89 -11.24 3.65
N ARG A 50 21.39 -10.07 3.23
CA ARG A 50 20.64 -9.92 1.98
C ARG A 50 21.50 -9.61 0.76
N PHE A 51 22.61 -8.89 0.95
CA PHE A 51 23.37 -8.26 -0.13
C PHE A 51 24.87 -8.55 -0.14
N VAL A 52 25.41 -9.17 0.92
CA VAL A 52 26.82 -9.57 1.02
C VAL A 52 26.89 -11.09 1.08
#